data_AF-A0A9X8DR50-F1
#
_entry.id   AF-A0A9X8DR50-F1
#
_cell.length_a   1.000
_cell.length_b   1.000
_cell.length_c   1.000
_cell.angle_alpha   90.00
_cell.angle_beta   90.00
_cell.angle_gamma   90.00
#
_symmetry.space_group_name_H-M   'P 1'
#
loop_
_entity.id
_entity.type
_entity.pdbx_description
1 polymer ?
#
loop_
_entity_poly.entity_id
_entity_poly.type
_entity_poly.pdbx_seq_one_letter_code
_entity_poly.pdbx_strand_id
1 'polypeptide(L)' 'MASRNKETADLEERVSYIQSNTAKDDNGYVEAKSPKGLEEGALAEGGAINLFSREAIALFIQYGAIGIIYNLIPAL' A
#
# COMPACT_ATOMS: atom_id res chain seq x y z
N MET A 1 1.22 -31.08 29.96
CA MET A 1 1.93 -30.45 28.81
C MET A 1 1.27 -29.15 28.34
N ALA A 2 -0.04 -28.94 28.53
CA ALA A 2 -0.76 -27.72 28.09
C ALA A 2 -0.45 -26.44 28.89
N SER A 3 -0.06 -26.53 30.17
CA SER A 3 0.17 -25.35 31.03
C SER A 3 1.37 -24.49 30.59
N ARG A 4 2.45 -25.10 30.10
CA ARG A 4 3.67 -24.39 29.66
C ARG A 4 3.40 -23.44 28.48
N ASN A 5 2.51 -23.82 27.56
CA ASN A 5 2.18 -23.02 26.39
C ASN A 5 1.37 -21.76 26.74
N LYS A 6 0.64 -21.78 27.86
CA LYS A 6 -0.13 -20.63 28.32
C LYS A 6 0.78 -19.56 28.93
N GLU A 7 1.82 -19.97 29.64
CA GLU A 7 2.82 -19.07 30.21
C GLU A 7 3.68 -18.42 29.12
N THR A 8 4.07 -19.18 28.09
CA THR A 8 4.81 -18.61 26.94
C THR A 8 3.97 -17.58 26.19
N ALA A 9 2.68 -17.85 25.97
CA ALA A 9 1.78 -16.91 25.31
C ALA A 9 1.55 -15.62 26.12
N ASP A 10 1.41 -15.71 27.45
CA ASP A 10 1.31 -14.52 28.34
C ASP A 10 2.58 -13.67 28.29
N LEU A 11 3.76 -14.31 28.31
CA LEU A 11 5.04 -13.62 28.23
C LEU A 11 5.23 -12.94 26.87
N GLU A 12 4.82 -13.60 25.78
CA GLU A 12 4.85 -13.03 24.42
C GLU A 12 3.91 -11.82 24.30
N GLU A 13 2.69 -11.91 24.84
CA GLU A 13 1.74 -10.80 24.85
C GLU A 13 2.30 -9.60 25.63
N ARG A 14 2.87 -9.84 26.81
CA ARG A 14 3.47 -8.79 27.66
C ARG A 14 4.72 -8.17 27.03
N VAL A 15 5.54 -8.95 26.34
CA VAL A 15 6.70 -8.43 25.58
C VAL A 15 6.23 -7.56 24.41
N SER A 16 5.18 -7.98 23.70
CA SER A 16 4.60 -7.21 22.60
C SER A 16 4.04 -5.85 23.08
N TYR A 17 3.42 -5.82 24.27
CA TYR A 17 2.91 -4.58 24.87
C TYR A 17 4.05 -3.61 25.22
N ILE A 18 5.14 -4.11 25.80
CA ILE A 18 6.32 -3.28 26.10
C ILE A 18 6.94 -2.76 24.80
N GLN A 19 7.16 -3.61 23.80
CA GLN A 19 7.80 -3.22 22.54
C GLN A 19 6.97 -2.26 21.68
N SER A 20 5.64 -2.32 21.78
CA SER A 20 4.73 -1.42 21.08
C SER A 20 4.58 -0.06 21.78
N ASN A 21 4.67 -0.02 23.10
CA ASN A 21 4.54 1.22 23.87
C ASN A 21 5.89 1.91 24.13
N THR A 22 7.01 1.22 23.95
CA THR A 22 8.32 1.88 23.85
C THR A 22 8.37 2.63 22.53
N ALA A 23 8.35 3.97 22.60
CA ALA A 23 8.61 4.83 21.45
C ALA A 23 9.93 4.38 20.80
N LYS A 24 9.82 3.79 19.60
CA LYS A 24 10.96 3.59 18.72
C LYS A 24 11.52 4.98 18.46
N ASP A 25 12.78 5.20 18.79
CA ASP A 25 13.51 6.45 18.50
C ASP A 25 13.03 7.05 17.17
N ASP A 26 12.34 8.19 17.27
CA ASP A 26 11.62 8.85 16.16
C ASP A 26 12.58 9.27 15.03
N ASN A 27 13.89 9.25 15.30
CA ASN A 27 14.92 9.71 14.38
C ASN A 27 15.17 8.75 13.20
N GLY A 28 14.78 7.47 13.30
CA GLY A 28 15.07 6.47 12.24
C GLY A 28 13.87 6.08 11.37
N TYR A 29 12.64 6.22 11.87
CA TYR A 29 11.44 5.70 11.19
C TYR A 29 10.64 6.78 10.44
N VAL A 30 10.82 8.05 10.82
CA VAL A 30 10.13 9.19 10.18
C VAL A 30 10.68 9.48 8.78
N GLU A 31 11.94 9.15 8.49
CA GLU A 31 12.54 9.37 7.17
C GLU A 31 12.07 8.38 6.09
N ALA A 32 11.51 7.23 6.48
CA ALA A 32 11.13 6.17 5.54
C ALA A 32 9.67 6.22 5.05
N LYS A 33 8.78 6.97 5.72
CA LYS A 33 7.33 6.93 5.40
C LYS A 33 6.89 7.85 4.27
N SER A 34 7.73 8.79 3.86
CA SER A 34 7.48 9.59 2.65
C SER A 34 8.84 10.01 2.13
N PRO A 35 9.20 9.69 0.87
CA PRO A 35 10.48 10.11 0.32
C PRO A 35 10.55 11.63 0.40
N LYS A 36 11.35 12.16 1.33
CA LYS A 36 11.51 13.61 1.56
C LYS A 36 12.47 14.27 0.56
N GLY A 37 12.98 13.50 -0.41
CA GLY A 37 13.95 13.92 -1.43
C GLY A 37 13.43 13.69 -2.83
N LEU A 38 12.19 14.08 -3.11
CA LEU A 38 11.77 14.28 -4.50
C LEU A 38 12.33 15.64 -4.92
N GLU A 39 13.61 15.67 -5.31
CA GLU A 39 14.22 16.81 -5.99
C GLU A 39 13.39 17.11 -7.24
N GLU A 40 12.44 18.05 -7.12
CA GLU A 40 11.72 18.79 -8.18
C GLU A 40 11.29 18.03 -9.46
N GLY A 41 11.23 16.70 -9.45
CA GLY A 41 11.16 15.91 -10.69
C GLY A 41 10.64 14.49 -10.55
N ALA A 42 10.25 14.05 -9.35
CA ALA A 42 9.52 12.79 -9.18
C ALA A 42 7.99 12.98 -9.28
N LEU A 43 7.52 14.21 -9.31
CA LEU A 43 6.25 14.55 -9.95
C LEU A 43 6.60 14.82 -11.41
N ALA A 44 6.30 13.89 -12.32
CA ALA A 44 6.09 14.32 -13.70
C ALA A 44 5.10 15.51 -13.66
N GLU A 45 5.20 16.48 -14.57
CA GLU A 45 4.32 17.67 -14.63
C GLU A 45 2.83 17.36 -14.89
N GLY A 46 2.37 16.15 -14.58
CA GLY A 46 0.98 15.75 -14.57
C GLY A 46 0.46 15.67 -13.14
N GLY A 47 -0.33 16.67 -12.73
CA GLY A 47 -1.19 16.55 -11.55
C GLY A 47 -2.21 15.42 -11.70
N ALA A 48 -3.05 15.23 -10.69
CA ALA A 48 -4.11 14.22 -10.75
C ALA A 48 -4.97 14.41 -12.02
N ILE A 49 -5.18 13.32 -12.76
CA ILE A 49 -6.06 13.35 -13.94
C ILE A 49 -7.49 13.66 -13.48
N ASN A 50 -8.13 14.64 -14.11
CA ASN A 50 -9.55 14.90 -13.86
C ASN A 50 -10.35 13.72 -14.43
N LEU A 51 -11.03 12.97 -13.55
CA LEU A 51 -11.77 11.75 -13.90
C LEU A 51 -12.92 11.99 -14.89
N PHE A 52 -13.43 13.22 -14.97
CA PHE A 52 -14.47 13.62 -15.91
C PHE A 52 -13.91 14.32 -17.16
N SER A 53 -12.58 14.32 -17.35
CA SER A 53 -11.99 14.78 -18.59
C SER A 53 -12.25 13.78 -19.72
N ARG A 54 -12.26 14.30 -20.95
CA ARG A 54 -12.37 13.46 -22.15
C ARG A 54 -11.23 12.45 -22.26
N GLU A 55 -10.04 12.82 -21.81
CA GLU A 55 -8.86 11.96 -21.83
C GLU A 55 -8.99 10.80 -20.84
N ALA A 56 -9.48 11.05 -19.62
CA ALA A 56 -9.74 10.02 -18.63
C ALA A 56 -10.81 9.02 -19.10
N ILE A 57 -11.90 9.54 -19.66
CA ILE A 57 -12.97 8.70 -20.22
C ILE A 57 -12.46 7.86 -21.39
N ALA A 58 -11.65 8.43 -22.29
CA ALA A 58 -11.05 7.69 -23.40
C ALA A 58 -10.17 6.53 -22.90
N LEU A 59 -9.37 6.76 -21.85
CA LEU A 59 -8.55 5.73 -21.23
C LEU A 59 -9.40 4.60 -20.61
N PHE A 60 -10.48 4.94 -19.91
CA PHE A 60 -11.39 3.95 -19.33
C PHE A 60 -12.09 3.11 -20.40
N ILE A 61 -12.57 3.74 -21.47
CA ILE A 61 -13.20 3.03 -22.60
C ILE A 61 -12.19 2.11 -23.27
N GLN A 62 -10.94 2.55 -23.47
CA GLN A 62 -9.88 1.71 -24.05
C GLN A 62 -9.62 0.46 -23.21
N TYR A 63 -9.47 0.62 -21.89
CA TYR A 63 -9.26 -0.51 -20.98
C TYR A 63 -10.47 -1.45 -20.93
N GLY A 64 -11.69 -0.88 -20.88
CA GLY A 64 -12.94 -1.63 -20.92
C GLY A 64 -13.10 -2.44 -22.20
N ALA A 65 -12.72 -1.88 -23.35
CA ALA A 65 -12.77 -2.58 -24.64
C ALA A 65 -11.85 -3.80 -24.68
N ILE A 66 -10.63 -3.72 -24.15
CA ILE A 66 -9.73 -4.87 -24.04
C ILE A 66 -10.34 -5.95 -23.15
N GLY A 67 -10.91 -5.56 -22.00
CA GLY A 67 -11.60 -6.48 -21.11
C GLY A 67 -12.75 -7.21 -21.80
N ILE A 68 -13.57 -6.50 -22.57
CA ILE A 68 -14.65 -7.10 -23.36
C ILE A 68 -14.09 -8.07 -24.40
N ILE A 69 -13.06 -7.68 -25.16
CA ILE A 69 -12.46 -8.53 -26.20
C ILE A 69 -11.93 -9.84 -25.61
N TYR A 70 -11.20 -9.80 -24.49
CA TYR A 70 -10.70 -11.02 -23.85
C TYR A 70 -11.80 -11.91 -23.24
N ASN A 71 -12.94 -11.34 -22.87
CA ASN A 71 -14.07 -12.13 -22.39
C ASN A 71 -14.94 -12.68 -23.55
N LEU A 72 -14.94 -12.01 -24.70
CA LEU A 72 -15.73 -12.42 -25.87
C LEU A 72 -14.99 -13.42 -26.76
N ILE A 73 -13.66 -13.40 -26.79
CA ILE A 73 -12.87 -14.44 -27.45
C ILE A 73 -12.87 -15.65 -26.50
N PRO A 74 -13.61 -16.74 -26.81
CA PRO A 74 -13.52 -17.96 -26.02
C PRO A 74 -12.06 -18.41 -26.07
N ALA A 75 -11.49 -18.76 -24.92
CA ALA A 75 -10.10 -19.17 -24.76
C ALA A 75 -9.63 -19.97 -25.99
N LEU A 76 -8.68 -19.38 -26.74
CA LEU A 76 -7.99 -20.02 -27.86
C LEU A 76 -7.20 -21.23 -27.38
#